data_AF-A0A7Y1U5T4-F1
#
_entry.id   AF-A0A7Y1U5T4-F1
#
_cell.length_a   1.000
_cell.length_b   1.000
_cell.length_c   1.000
_cell.angle_alpha   90.00
_cell.angle_beta   90.00
_cell.angle_gamma   90.00
#
_symmetry.space_group_name_H-M   'P 1'
#
loop_
_entity.id
_entity.type
_entity.pdbx_description
1 polymer ?
#
loop_
_entity_poly.entity_id
_entity_poly.type
_entity_poly.pdbx_seq_one_letter_code
_entity_poly.pdbx_strand_id
1 'polypeptide(L)'
;MAMSYYPKEGNPLWEQYSTKAVAQTLETYSKHTFDYPYPVAISVHTKWIGMEYPMICFNGGRPAADGTYSARTKHGMISVIIHEVGHNYFPMIVASDERQWTWMDEGLNTFLQYLTEQEFDRNYPSRRGEPRNIVDYMKGDKDKISPIMTNSESIHQFGNNAYGKPATALNILRETIMGRELFDHAFKEYSQRWMFKHPEPADLFRSMEDASAVDLDWFWRGWFFTNEHVDLSIDKVVWYTIKDMDPEAMEKARQEEEAEEAPMRNYERNLGDIPETRLEKDPTLNDFYTRPEERYGITDEERHAFTDFKDALTEEEKAMYYSGDQFYEITFSNHGGLVMPLIVKFDYVDGSSEIIHVPAEIWKKNHETVTKVFKVEKEAKAIYLDPYQETADVDMNNNAWPSISYPSRFELFKQNYAGWGGGGPNEMQKKGLGKKKEGEE
;
A
#
# COMPACT_ATOMS: atom_id res chain seq x y z
N MET A 1 -11.07 -14.45 32.65
CA MET A 1 -12.55 -14.51 32.50
C MET A 1 -13.03 -13.22 31.85
N ALA A 2 -13.85 -13.27 30.80
CA ALA A 2 -14.40 -12.06 30.15
C ALA A 2 -15.83 -11.78 30.65
N MET A 3 -16.12 -10.53 31.01
CA MET A 3 -17.43 -10.13 31.54
C MET A 3 -17.92 -8.82 30.92
N SER A 4 -19.23 -8.59 30.94
CA SER A 4 -19.82 -7.31 30.57
C SER A 4 -20.99 -6.96 31.47
N TYR A 5 -21.07 -5.69 31.89
CA TYR A 5 -22.17 -5.13 32.67
C TYR A 5 -22.86 -4.06 31.84
N TYR A 6 -24.13 -4.28 31.51
CA TYR A 6 -24.90 -3.35 30.70
C TYR A 6 -26.35 -3.31 31.16
N PRO A 7 -27.00 -2.14 31.12
CA PRO A 7 -28.40 -2.03 31.43
C PRO A 7 -29.24 -2.46 30.21
N LYS A 8 -30.56 -2.60 30.39
CA LYS A 8 -31.49 -3.02 29.32
C LYS A 8 -31.42 -2.14 28.07
N GLU A 9 -31.03 -0.87 28.22
CA GLU A 9 -30.87 0.08 27.12
C GLU A 9 -29.68 -0.25 26.20
N GLY A 10 -28.72 -1.06 26.65
CA GLY A 10 -27.64 -1.57 25.80
C GLY A 10 -28.11 -2.68 24.84
N ASN A 11 -29.28 -3.27 25.08
CA ASN A 11 -29.76 -4.43 24.33
C ASN A 11 -30.50 -4.04 23.05
N PRO A 12 -30.42 -4.88 22.00
CA PRO A 12 -29.76 -6.20 21.96
C PRO A 12 -28.26 -6.14 21.64
N LEU A 13 -27.72 -4.95 21.34
CA LEU A 13 -26.37 -4.78 20.83
C LEU A 13 -25.30 -5.31 21.80
N TRP A 14 -25.38 -4.93 23.07
CA TRP A 14 -24.40 -5.32 24.09
C TRP A 14 -24.48 -6.80 24.45
N GLU A 15 -25.69 -7.32 24.62
CA GLU A 15 -25.93 -8.75 24.86
C GLU A 15 -25.31 -9.62 23.76
N GLN A 16 -25.38 -9.18 22.51
CA GLN A 16 -24.87 -9.96 21.39
C GLN A 16 -23.34 -9.93 21.27
N TYR A 17 -22.71 -8.78 21.54
CA TYR A 17 -21.32 -8.53 21.12
C TYR A 17 -20.35 -8.20 22.26
N SER A 18 -20.77 -7.59 23.37
CA SER A 18 -19.83 -7.00 24.33
C SER A 18 -18.85 -8.02 24.92
N THR A 19 -19.35 -9.08 25.55
CA THR A 19 -18.49 -10.11 26.17
C THR A 19 -17.60 -10.82 25.15
N LYS A 20 -18.08 -10.97 23.91
CA LYS A 20 -17.30 -11.58 22.82
C LYS A 20 -16.18 -10.67 22.33
N ALA A 21 -16.42 -9.36 22.28
CA ALA A 21 -15.38 -8.38 21.97
C ALA A 21 -14.29 -8.39 23.05
N VAL A 22 -14.66 -8.44 24.34
CA VAL A 22 -13.70 -8.60 25.44
C VAL A 22 -12.88 -9.89 25.26
N ALA A 23 -13.55 -11.03 25.04
CA ALA A 23 -12.86 -12.31 24.86
C ALA A 23 -11.89 -12.31 23.66
N GLN A 24 -12.34 -11.83 22.49
CA GLN A 24 -11.50 -11.71 21.30
C GLN A 24 -10.28 -10.82 21.57
N THR A 25 -10.46 -9.71 22.28
CA THR A 25 -9.36 -8.80 22.63
C THR A 25 -8.30 -9.53 23.45
N LEU A 26 -8.70 -10.26 24.50
CA LEU A 26 -7.76 -11.03 25.33
C LEU A 26 -7.02 -12.10 24.51
N GLU A 27 -7.71 -12.79 23.60
CA GLU A 27 -7.13 -13.83 22.74
C GLU A 27 -6.10 -13.24 21.75
N THR A 28 -6.50 -12.24 20.96
CA THR A 28 -5.63 -11.63 19.95
C THR A 28 -4.47 -10.86 20.61
N TYR A 29 -4.71 -10.09 21.67
CA TYR A 29 -3.62 -9.37 22.34
C TYR A 29 -2.62 -10.35 22.97
N SER A 30 -3.08 -11.40 23.66
CA SER A 30 -2.16 -12.38 24.27
C SER A 30 -1.33 -13.14 23.22
N LYS A 31 -1.92 -13.43 22.06
CA LYS A 31 -1.21 -14.03 20.92
C LYS A 31 0.00 -13.19 20.50
N HIS A 32 -0.18 -11.88 20.38
CA HIS A 32 0.85 -10.93 19.90
C HIS A 32 1.72 -10.32 21.02
N THR A 33 1.44 -10.58 22.29
CA THR A 33 2.15 -9.97 23.44
C THR A 33 2.48 -10.99 24.55
N PHE A 34 1.73 -11.01 25.64
CA PHE A 34 1.86 -11.91 26.78
C PHE A 34 0.48 -12.30 27.30
N ASP A 35 0.39 -13.33 28.13
CA ASP A 35 -0.91 -13.73 28.68
C ASP A 35 -1.47 -12.65 29.62
N TYR A 36 -2.78 -12.38 29.48
CA TYR A 36 -3.49 -11.46 30.37
C TYR A 36 -3.34 -11.90 31.85
N PRO A 37 -2.69 -11.11 32.72
CA PRO A 37 -2.29 -11.59 34.04
C PRO A 37 -3.42 -11.55 35.08
N TYR A 38 -4.51 -10.83 34.79
CA TYR A 38 -5.61 -10.65 35.74
C TYR A 38 -6.69 -11.73 35.59
N PRO A 39 -7.40 -12.10 36.66
CA PRO A 39 -8.40 -13.16 36.61
C PRO A 39 -9.63 -12.80 35.76
N VAL A 40 -9.93 -11.51 35.62
CA VAL A 40 -11.12 -11.00 34.94
C VAL A 40 -10.85 -9.72 34.17
N ALA A 41 -11.49 -9.56 33.02
CA ALA A 41 -11.62 -8.31 32.28
C ALA A 41 -13.10 -7.98 32.12
N ILE A 42 -13.50 -6.75 32.46
CA ILE A 42 -14.89 -6.31 32.57
C ILE A 42 -15.10 -5.11 31.65
N SER A 43 -16.10 -5.20 30.78
CA SER A 43 -16.62 -4.05 30.02
C SER A 43 -17.92 -3.54 30.64
N VAL A 44 -17.98 -2.26 30.99
CA VAL A 44 -19.14 -1.63 31.62
C VAL A 44 -19.77 -0.61 30.66
N HIS A 45 -21.08 -0.74 30.45
CA HIS A 45 -21.86 0.19 29.62
C HIS A 45 -21.86 1.58 30.20
N THR A 46 -21.52 2.55 29.36
CA THR A 46 -21.77 3.96 29.59
C THR A 46 -22.45 4.60 28.39
N LYS A 47 -22.92 5.84 28.57
CA LYS A 47 -23.66 6.53 27.51
C LYS A 47 -22.76 6.84 26.30
N TRP A 48 -21.54 7.35 26.51
CA TRP A 48 -20.69 7.91 25.43
C TRP A 48 -19.17 7.92 25.71
N ILE A 49 -18.66 7.30 26.77
CA ILE A 49 -17.22 7.37 27.09
C ILE A 49 -16.47 6.08 26.70
N GLY A 50 -15.19 6.23 26.43
CA GLY A 50 -14.16 5.18 26.58
C GLY A 50 -13.30 5.59 27.79
N MET A 51 -13.01 4.65 28.68
CA MET A 51 -12.09 4.88 29.79
C MET A 51 -11.62 3.54 30.34
N GLU A 52 -10.31 3.42 30.47
CA GLU A 52 -9.57 2.22 30.75
C GLU A 52 -9.03 2.23 32.19
N TYR A 53 -9.53 1.32 33.03
CA TYR A 53 -8.89 1.00 34.29
C TYR A 53 -8.52 -0.48 34.29
N PRO A 54 -7.45 -0.88 35.01
CA PRO A 54 -7.08 -2.28 35.13
C PRO A 54 -8.28 -3.16 35.51
N MET A 55 -8.53 -4.20 34.72
CA MET A 55 -9.68 -5.13 34.79
C MET A 55 -11.06 -4.54 34.52
N ILE A 56 -11.27 -3.22 34.49
CA ILE A 56 -12.59 -2.60 34.34
C ILE A 56 -12.55 -1.41 33.40
N CYS A 57 -13.22 -1.54 32.27
CA CYS A 57 -13.26 -0.54 31.21
C CYS A 57 -14.68 -0.03 31.02
N PHE A 58 -14.84 1.28 30.79
CA PHE A 58 -16.13 1.93 30.58
C PHE A 58 -16.31 2.25 29.10
N ASN A 59 -17.30 1.63 28.45
CA ASN A 59 -17.44 1.67 26.99
C ASN A 59 -18.79 2.24 26.56
N GLY A 60 -18.76 3.05 25.51
CA GLY A 60 -19.92 3.72 24.92
C GLY A 60 -20.55 2.93 23.78
N GLY A 61 -21.74 3.39 23.37
CA GLY A 61 -22.49 2.80 22.25
C GLY A 61 -23.82 2.24 22.70
N ARG A 62 -24.90 2.67 22.04
CA ARG A 62 -26.26 2.26 22.39
C ARG A 62 -27.11 2.08 21.14
N PRO A 63 -27.93 1.03 21.06
CA PRO A 63 -28.97 0.95 20.04
C PRO A 63 -30.02 2.05 20.23
N ALA A 64 -30.86 2.23 19.21
CA ALA A 64 -32.07 3.05 19.32
C ALA A 64 -33.06 2.41 20.31
N ALA A 65 -34.05 3.18 20.76
CA ALA A 65 -35.03 2.74 21.76
C ALA A 65 -35.87 1.52 21.31
N ASP A 66 -36.02 1.30 20.00
CA ASP A 66 -36.69 0.13 19.40
C ASP A 66 -35.77 -1.10 19.27
N GLY A 67 -34.53 -1.02 19.76
CA GLY A 67 -33.51 -2.07 19.68
C GLY A 67 -32.75 -2.14 18.35
N THR A 68 -33.07 -1.28 17.37
CA THR A 68 -32.32 -1.21 16.12
C THR A 68 -31.01 -0.44 16.27
N TYR A 69 -30.05 -0.66 15.38
CA TYR A 69 -28.80 0.08 15.39
C TYR A 69 -28.21 0.21 13.98
N SER A 70 -27.36 1.22 13.77
CA SER A 70 -26.63 1.39 12.52
C SER A 70 -25.35 0.56 12.50
N ALA A 71 -24.79 0.29 11.32
CA ALA A 71 -23.45 -0.31 11.19
C ALA A 71 -22.40 0.51 11.96
N ARG A 72 -22.46 1.85 11.86
CA ARG A 72 -21.57 2.76 12.61
C ARG A 72 -21.67 2.55 14.12
N THR A 73 -22.89 2.39 14.65
CA THR A 73 -23.11 2.16 16.09
C THR A 73 -22.56 0.80 16.51
N LYS A 74 -22.79 -0.25 15.70
CA LYS A 74 -22.29 -1.61 15.96
C LYS A 74 -20.77 -1.63 16.01
N HIS A 75 -20.12 -1.20 14.92
CA HIS A 75 -18.66 -1.24 14.83
C HIS A 75 -18.02 -0.26 15.82
N GLY A 76 -18.57 0.95 15.98
CA GLY A 76 -18.06 1.90 16.98
C GLY A 76 -18.06 1.35 18.41
N MET A 77 -19.13 0.66 18.83
CA MET A 77 -19.17 0.04 20.16
C MET A 77 -18.15 -1.10 20.29
N ILE A 78 -18.06 -1.98 19.30
CA ILE A 78 -17.10 -3.10 19.33
C ILE A 78 -15.67 -2.58 19.35
N SER A 79 -15.32 -1.62 18.49
CA SER A 79 -14.01 -0.96 18.43
C SER A 79 -13.61 -0.32 19.75
N VAL A 80 -14.51 0.43 20.39
CA VAL A 80 -14.24 1.05 21.70
C VAL A 80 -13.98 -0.03 22.75
N ILE A 81 -14.82 -1.08 22.83
CA ILE A 81 -14.58 -2.18 23.77
C ILE A 81 -13.21 -2.84 23.55
N ILE A 82 -12.83 -3.10 22.30
CA ILE A 82 -11.52 -3.66 21.96
C ILE A 82 -10.40 -2.72 22.42
N HIS A 83 -10.53 -1.42 22.16
CA HIS A 83 -9.54 -0.41 22.50
C HIS A 83 -9.34 -0.28 24.02
N GLU A 84 -10.43 -0.10 24.77
CA GLU A 84 -10.33 0.11 26.22
C GLU A 84 -9.87 -1.16 26.96
N VAL A 85 -10.29 -2.34 26.50
CA VAL A 85 -9.78 -3.60 27.07
C VAL A 85 -8.31 -3.79 26.70
N GLY A 86 -7.93 -3.44 25.46
CA GLY A 86 -6.56 -3.48 24.97
C GLY A 86 -5.60 -2.64 25.81
N HIS A 87 -6.08 -1.54 26.39
CA HIS A 87 -5.24 -0.71 27.26
C HIS A 87 -4.72 -1.40 28.52
N ASN A 88 -5.31 -2.54 28.91
CA ASN A 88 -4.72 -3.36 29.97
C ASN A 88 -3.30 -3.83 29.61
N TYR A 89 -2.98 -3.97 28.32
CA TYR A 89 -1.64 -4.31 27.85
C TYR A 89 -0.76 -3.06 27.71
N PHE A 90 -1.26 -2.05 26.99
CA PHE A 90 -0.60 -0.78 26.74
C PHE A 90 -1.50 0.40 27.10
N PRO A 91 -1.22 1.20 28.14
CA PRO A 91 0.02 1.23 28.91
C PRO A 91 -0.03 0.42 30.22
N MET A 92 -1.17 -0.16 30.62
CA MET A 92 -1.35 -0.53 32.03
C MET A 92 -0.38 -1.61 32.54
N ILE A 93 0.08 -2.52 31.68
CA ILE A 93 1.11 -3.51 32.02
C ILE A 93 2.48 -3.11 31.46
N VAL A 94 2.54 -2.59 30.23
CA VAL A 94 3.75 -2.02 29.64
C VAL A 94 3.65 -0.49 29.75
N ALA A 95 4.18 0.06 30.84
CA ALA A 95 3.84 1.40 31.32
C ALA A 95 4.72 2.51 30.72
N SER A 96 4.33 3.04 29.57
CA SER A 96 4.95 4.24 28.97
C SER A 96 4.60 5.53 29.75
N ASP A 97 5.43 6.57 29.56
CA ASP A 97 5.12 7.93 30.01
C ASP A 97 4.14 8.59 29.02
N GLU A 98 2.84 8.42 29.25
CA GLU A 98 1.78 8.97 28.40
C GLU A 98 1.90 10.48 28.18
N ARG A 99 2.42 11.23 29.16
CA ARG A 99 2.54 12.70 29.06
C ARG A 99 3.63 13.14 28.11
N GLN A 100 4.62 12.29 27.89
CA GLN A 100 5.70 12.53 26.92
C GLN A 100 5.43 11.85 25.59
N TRP A 101 4.95 10.60 25.65
CA TRP A 101 4.91 9.68 24.52
C TRP A 101 3.52 9.04 24.35
N THR A 102 2.45 9.84 24.30
CA THR A 102 1.07 9.33 24.20
C THR A 102 0.84 8.33 23.05
N TRP A 103 1.65 8.39 21.99
CA TRP A 103 1.56 7.41 20.91
C TRP A 103 1.97 5.98 21.31
N MET A 104 2.79 5.81 22.36
CA MET A 104 3.12 4.47 22.87
C MET A 104 1.89 3.82 23.51
N ASP A 105 1.07 4.62 24.18
CA ASP A 105 -0.17 4.19 24.79
C ASP A 105 -1.20 3.95 23.68
N GLU A 106 -1.46 4.97 22.88
CA GLU A 106 -2.58 5.00 21.95
C GLU A 106 -2.29 4.32 20.62
N GLY A 107 -1.08 4.46 20.10
CA GLY A 107 -0.65 3.93 18.82
C GLY A 107 -0.39 2.44 18.85
N LEU A 108 0.30 1.93 19.89
CA LEU A 108 0.51 0.49 20.07
C LEU A 108 -0.83 -0.22 20.31
N ASN A 109 -1.71 0.36 21.13
CA ASN A 109 -3.05 -0.16 21.36
C ASN A 109 -3.90 -0.12 20.07
N THR A 110 -3.85 0.97 19.29
CA THR A 110 -4.57 1.07 18.01
C THR A 110 -4.08 0.04 16.98
N PHE A 111 -2.78 -0.28 16.96
CA PHE A 111 -2.24 -1.32 16.11
C PHE A 111 -2.83 -2.71 16.44
N LEU A 112 -2.83 -3.10 17.72
CA LEU A 112 -3.42 -4.38 18.15
C LEU A 112 -4.95 -4.39 18.04
N GLN A 113 -5.61 -3.25 18.26
CA GLN A 113 -7.03 -3.08 17.97
C GLN A 113 -7.31 -3.39 16.50
N TYR A 114 -6.52 -2.85 15.55
CA TYR A 114 -6.68 -3.12 14.13
C TYR A 114 -6.62 -4.63 13.85
N LEU A 115 -5.60 -5.33 14.36
CA LEU A 115 -5.49 -6.79 14.18
C LEU A 115 -6.71 -7.53 14.75
N THR A 116 -7.15 -7.13 15.95
CA THR A 116 -8.30 -7.74 16.63
C THR A 116 -9.61 -7.51 15.88
N GLU A 117 -9.81 -6.32 15.31
CA GLU A 117 -10.96 -6.00 14.47
C GLU A 117 -10.99 -6.85 13.20
N GLN A 118 -9.84 -7.01 12.53
CA GLN A 118 -9.72 -7.84 11.32
C GLN A 118 -9.89 -9.35 11.60
N GLU A 119 -9.50 -9.81 12.79
CA GLU A 119 -9.79 -11.19 13.24
C GLU A 119 -11.26 -11.38 13.63
N PHE A 120 -11.93 -10.32 14.14
CA PHE A 120 -13.35 -10.35 14.50
C PHE A 120 -14.27 -10.46 13.26
N ASP A 121 -13.92 -9.78 12.17
CA ASP A 121 -14.59 -9.87 10.87
C ASP A 121 -13.59 -9.53 9.76
N ARG A 122 -13.46 -10.39 8.73
CA ARG A 122 -12.55 -10.16 7.60
C ARG A 122 -12.83 -8.86 6.85
N ASN A 123 -14.07 -8.36 6.92
CA ASN A 123 -14.49 -7.10 6.29
C ASN A 123 -14.74 -6.01 7.33
N TYR A 124 -14.12 -6.09 8.51
CA TYR A 124 -14.31 -5.10 9.55
C TYR A 124 -13.87 -3.72 9.04
N PRO A 125 -14.72 -2.68 9.13
CA PRO A 125 -14.41 -1.34 8.62
C PRO A 125 -13.53 -0.57 9.62
N SER A 126 -12.32 -1.06 9.85
CA SER A 126 -11.33 -0.43 10.74
C SER A 126 -11.03 0.99 10.26
N ARG A 127 -11.06 1.95 11.19
CA ARG A 127 -10.87 3.38 10.89
C ARG A 127 -9.40 3.80 10.77
N ARG A 128 -8.49 3.01 11.33
CA ARG A 128 -7.04 3.27 11.44
C ARG A 128 -6.27 1.96 11.19
N GLY A 129 -4.97 2.07 10.95
CA GLY A 129 -4.07 0.93 10.70
C GLY A 129 -3.81 0.69 9.21
N GLU A 130 -4.84 0.76 8.37
CA GLU A 130 -4.64 0.60 6.93
C GLU A 130 -3.95 1.83 6.30
N PRO A 131 -2.91 1.67 5.45
CA PRO A 131 -2.15 2.77 4.85
C PRO A 131 -2.97 3.85 4.12
N ARG A 132 -3.97 3.49 3.31
CA ARG A 132 -4.80 4.45 2.57
C ARG A 132 -5.59 5.39 3.49
N ASN A 133 -5.88 4.96 4.72
CA ASN A 133 -6.64 5.77 5.68
C ASN A 133 -5.80 6.92 6.27
N ILE A 134 -4.46 6.86 6.21
CA ILE A 134 -3.59 7.94 6.72
C ILE A 134 -3.24 8.98 5.63
N VAL A 135 -3.53 8.70 4.36
CA VAL A 135 -3.12 9.53 3.22
C VAL A 135 -3.58 10.99 3.36
N ASP A 136 -4.85 11.25 3.68
CA ASP A 136 -5.37 12.62 3.81
C ASP A 136 -4.65 13.41 4.92
N TYR A 137 -4.22 12.72 6.00
CA TYR A 137 -3.40 13.32 7.04
C TYR A 137 -1.99 13.61 6.53
N MET A 138 -1.33 12.62 5.93
CA MET A 138 0.05 12.72 5.45
C MET A 138 0.21 13.76 4.34
N LYS A 139 -0.82 13.95 3.49
CA LYS A 139 -0.87 14.99 2.45
C LYS A 139 -1.10 16.40 2.99
N GLY A 140 -1.53 16.52 4.25
CA GLY A 140 -1.90 17.80 4.85
C GLY A 140 -0.77 18.82 4.93
N ASP A 141 -1.16 20.04 5.30
CA ASP A 141 -0.27 21.16 5.58
C ASP A 141 0.75 20.79 6.67
N LYS A 142 2.03 20.78 6.29
CA LYS A 142 3.13 20.31 7.15
C LYS A 142 3.34 21.22 8.37
N ASP A 143 2.92 22.48 8.30
CA ASP A 143 2.94 23.42 9.43
C ASP A 143 1.89 23.08 10.51
N LYS A 144 0.93 22.19 10.20
CA LYS A 144 -0.14 21.75 11.11
C LYS A 144 -0.08 20.25 11.40
N ILE A 145 1.06 19.65 11.15
CA ILE A 145 1.37 18.25 11.41
C ILE A 145 2.57 18.24 12.34
N SER A 146 2.54 17.34 13.31
CA SER A 146 3.63 17.17 14.28
C SER A 146 4.26 15.79 14.06
N PRO A 147 5.58 15.63 14.19
CA PRO A 147 6.20 14.30 14.23
C PRO A 147 5.59 13.46 15.35
N ILE A 148 5.56 12.13 15.23
CA ILE A 148 5.01 11.24 16.27
C ILE A 148 5.74 11.46 17.61
N MET A 149 7.05 11.74 17.53
CA MET A 149 7.91 12.03 18.69
C MET A 149 7.73 13.43 19.29
N THR A 150 6.64 14.14 18.97
CA THR A 150 6.34 15.46 19.57
C THR A 150 5.73 15.27 20.95
N ASN A 151 6.15 16.09 21.92
CA ASN A 151 5.52 16.09 23.25
C ASN A 151 4.00 16.31 23.15
N SER A 152 3.26 15.55 23.96
CA SER A 152 1.81 15.44 23.90
C SER A 152 1.05 16.77 24.01
N GLU A 153 1.56 17.73 24.76
CA GLU A 153 0.92 19.05 24.95
C GLU A 153 1.04 19.96 23.70
N SER A 154 1.90 19.59 22.73
CA SER A 154 2.20 20.39 21.54
C SER A 154 1.65 19.81 20.23
N ILE A 155 0.85 18.74 20.28
CA ILE A 155 0.37 18.04 19.10
C ILE A 155 -0.79 18.80 18.42
N HIS A 156 -0.68 19.13 17.13
CA HIS A 156 -1.75 19.80 16.37
C HIS A 156 -2.93 18.88 16.02
N GLN A 157 -2.67 17.62 15.70
CA GLN A 157 -3.68 16.65 15.22
C GLN A 157 -3.62 15.36 16.03
N PHE A 158 -3.98 15.46 17.31
CA PHE A 158 -3.84 14.39 18.30
C PHE A 158 -4.34 13.03 17.81
N GLY A 159 -5.53 12.97 17.21
CA GLY A 159 -6.12 11.72 16.73
C GLY A 159 -5.30 10.99 15.64
N ASN A 160 -4.57 11.71 14.78
CA ASN A 160 -3.73 11.08 13.77
C ASN A 160 -2.31 10.85 14.29
N ASN A 161 -1.76 11.79 15.05
CA ASN A 161 -0.41 11.70 15.57
C ASN A 161 -0.26 10.60 16.65
N ALA A 162 -1.19 10.53 17.61
CA ALA A 162 -1.11 9.58 18.72
C ALA A 162 -1.65 8.18 18.36
N TYR A 163 -2.60 8.07 17.42
CA TYR A 163 -3.24 6.79 17.09
C TYR A 163 -3.02 6.35 15.64
N GLY A 164 -3.41 7.20 14.69
CA GLY A 164 -3.52 6.84 13.27
C GLY A 164 -2.17 6.50 12.62
N LYS A 165 -1.25 7.48 12.61
CA LYS A 165 0.06 7.36 11.97
C LYS A 165 0.93 6.26 12.61
N PRO A 166 1.04 6.13 13.95
CA PRO A 166 1.80 5.03 14.56
C PRO A 166 1.22 3.65 14.23
N ALA A 167 -0.10 3.48 14.30
CA ALA A 167 -0.73 2.20 13.97
C ALA A 167 -0.55 1.83 12.49
N THR A 168 -0.68 2.81 11.60
CA THR A 168 -0.39 2.63 10.17
C THR A 168 1.08 2.29 9.94
N ALA A 169 2.02 2.99 10.57
CA ALA A 169 3.44 2.69 10.46
C ALA A 169 3.74 1.24 10.89
N LEU A 170 3.22 0.80 12.03
CA LEU A 170 3.42 -0.58 12.50
C LEU A 170 2.78 -1.62 11.57
N ASN A 171 1.62 -1.31 10.98
CA ASN A 171 0.98 -2.19 10.02
C ASN A 171 1.77 -2.29 8.70
N ILE A 172 2.30 -1.18 8.19
CA ILE A 172 3.22 -1.18 7.03
C ILE A 172 4.48 -1.98 7.34
N LEU A 173 5.05 -1.77 8.52
CA LEU A 173 6.23 -2.49 8.98
C LEU A 173 5.98 -4.01 9.01
N ARG A 174 4.79 -4.42 9.48
CA ARG A 174 4.36 -5.82 9.54
C ARG A 174 4.03 -6.44 8.18
N GLU A 175 3.23 -5.77 7.36
CA GLU A 175 2.68 -6.36 6.13
C GLU A 175 3.64 -6.24 4.94
N THR A 176 4.38 -5.14 4.85
CA THR A 176 5.12 -4.76 3.64
C THR A 176 6.63 -4.86 3.80
N ILE A 177 7.17 -4.59 4.99
CA ILE A 177 8.63 -4.49 5.19
C ILE A 177 9.21 -5.78 5.80
N MET A 178 8.72 -6.20 6.97
CA MET A 178 9.30 -7.33 7.72
C MET A 178 8.59 -8.66 7.44
N GLY A 179 7.32 -8.60 7.05
CA GLY A 179 6.43 -9.76 7.05
C GLY A 179 5.91 -10.11 8.46
N ARG A 180 4.77 -10.79 8.49
CA ARG A 180 4.00 -11.05 9.72
C ARG A 180 4.77 -11.84 10.76
N GLU A 181 5.43 -12.92 10.37
CA GLU A 181 6.11 -13.83 11.31
C GLU A 181 7.21 -13.11 12.09
N LEU A 182 8.09 -12.40 11.37
CA LEU A 182 9.22 -11.70 11.95
C LEU A 182 8.76 -10.51 12.80
N PHE A 183 7.82 -9.72 12.29
CA PHE A 183 7.25 -8.60 13.04
C PHE A 183 6.54 -9.08 14.31
N ASP A 184 5.67 -10.10 14.21
CA ASP A 184 4.90 -10.60 15.35
C ASP A 184 5.84 -11.16 16.42
N HIS A 185 6.92 -11.83 16.03
CA HIS A 185 7.94 -12.29 16.96
C HIS A 185 8.61 -11.12 17.70
N ALA A 186 9.07 -10.11 16.95
CA ALA A 186 9.78 -8.96 17.52
C ALA A 186 8.89 -8.10 18.43
N PHE A 187 7.64 -7.86 18.02
CA PHE A 187 6.66 -7.11 18.82
C PHE A 187 6.29 -7.85 20.11
N LYS A 188 6.17 -9.18 20.03
CA LYS A 188 5.94 -10.03 21.19
C LYS A 188 7.12 -10.00 22.16
N GLU A 189 8.34 -10.08 21.65
CA GLU A 189 9.56 -10.00 22.43
C GLU A 189 9.68 -8.65 23.16
N TYR A 190 9.41 -7.52 22.48
CA TYR A 190 9.31 -6.21 23.12
C TYR A 190 8.30 -6.23 24.29
N SER A 191 7.08 -6.72 24.02
CA SER A 191 6.01 -6.75 25.00
C SER A 191 6.39 -7.56 26.24
N GLN A 192 7.06 -8.71 26.05
CA GLN A 192 7.51 -9.58 27.14
C GLN A 192 8.68 -8.98 27.92
N ARG A 193 9.65 -8.35 27.24
CA ARG A 193 10.79 -7.67 27.89
C ARG A 193 10.34 -6.56 28.82
N TRP A 194 9.29 -5.84 28.43
CA TRP A 194 8.82 -4.62 29.11
C TRP A 194 7.53 -4.79 29.91
N MET A 195 7.02 -6.02 30.02
CA MET A 195 5.92 -6.36 30.93
C MET A 195 6.28 -5.95 32.37
N PHE A 196 5.42 -5.15 33.00
CA PHE A 196 5.59 -4.56 34.34
C PHE A 196 6.80 -3.60 34.49
N LYS A 197 7.22 -2.95 33.40
CA LYS A 197 8.30 -1.95 33.35
C LYS A 197 7.84 -0.69 32.63
N HIS A 198 8.75 0.30 32.55
CA HIS A 198 8.50 1.59 31.92
C HIS A 198 9.44 1.82 30.72
N PRO A 199 9.07 1.38 29.50
CA PRO A 199 9.88 1.61 28.31
C PRO A 199 9.80 3.06 27.83
N GLU A 200 10.90 3.53 27.23
CA GLU A 200 10.92 4.71 26.38
C GLU A 200 10.81 4.29 24.89
N PRO A 201 10.53 5.22 23.95
CA PRO A 201 10.49 4.93 22.51
C PRO A 201 11.70 4.15 21.98
N ALA A 202 12.90 4.49 22.45
CA ALA A 202 14.13 3.81 22.03
C ALA A 202 14.16 2.32 22.42
N ASP A 203 13.45 1.92 23.48
CA ASP A 203 13.35 0.54 23.91
C ASP A 203 12.47 -0.29 22.98
N LEU A 204 11.40 0.30 22.43
CA LEU A 204 10.61 -0.32 21.36
C LEU A 204 11.49 -0.50 20.12
N PHE A 205 12.10 0.59 19.63
CA PHE A 205 12.89 0.55 18.38
C PHE A 205 14.00 -0.49 18.45
N ARG A 206 14.79 -0.48 19.54
CA ARG A 206 15.87 -1.46 19.75
C ARG A 206 15.35 -2.88 19.91
N SER A 207 14.23 -3.09 20.60
CA SER A 207 13.68 -4.44 20.76
C SER A 207 13.20 -5.01 19.43
N MET A 208 12.60 -4.17 18.59
CA MET A 208 12.18 -4.56 17.25
C MET A 208 13.36 -4.95 16.37
N GLU A 209 14.44 -4.16 16.37
CA GLU A 209 15.65 -4.46 15.58
C GLU A 209 16.44 -5.65 16.12
N ASP A 210 16.65 -5.73 17.43
CA ASP A 210 17.38 -6.83 18.09
C ASP A 210 16.69 -8.19 17.86
N ALA A 211 15.37 -8.25 18.00
CA ALA A 211 14.62 -9.50 17.83
C ALA A 211 14.43 -9.90 16.37
N SER A 212 14.49 -8.95 15.42
CA SER A 212 14.29 -9.22 14.00
C SER A 212 15.58 -9.31 13.18
N ALA A 213 16.69 -8.77 13.70
CA ALA A 213 17.94 -8.52 12.97
C ALA A 213 17.76 -7.68 11.69
N VAL A 214 16.70 -6.87 11.61
CA VAL A 214 16.44 -5.93 10.52
C VAL A 214 16.87 -4.53 10.95
N ASP A 215 17.58 -3.82 10.07
CA ASP A 215 17.91 -2.40 10.24
C ASP A 215 16.68 -1.54 9.93
N LEU A 216 16.13 -0.87 10.94
CA LEU A 216 14.90 -0.10 10.88
C LEU A 216 15.12 1.39 11.16
N ASP A 217 16.38 1.84 11.31
CA ASP A 217 16.73 3.24 11.59
C ASP A 217 16.08 4.21 10.59
N TRP A 218 16.13 3.86 9.31
CA TRP A 218 15.51 4.64 8.24
C TRP A 218 13.99 4.76 8.40
N PHE A 219 13.34 3.66 8.83
CA PHE A 219 11.91 3.58 9.00
C PHE A 219 11.45 4.40 10.20
N TRP A 220 12.10 4.20 11.36
CA TRP A 220 11.82 4.97 12.57
C TRP A 220 12.03 6.46 12.32
N ARG A 221 13.17 6.84 11.72
CA ARG A 221 13.45 8.24 11.39
C ARG A 221 12.36 8.85 10.51
N GLY A 222 12.04 8.22 9.39
CA GLY A 222 11.03 8.73 8.44
C GLY A 222 9.65 8.85 9.08
N TRP A 223 9.13 7.76 9.65
CA TRP A 223 7.76 7.73 10.17
C TRP A 223 7.56 8.46 11.49
N PHE A 224 8.53 8.39 12.42
CA PHE A 224 8.34 8.87 13.80
C PHE A 224 8.95 10.25 14.06
N PHE A 225 10.08 10.57 13.44
CA PHE A 225 10.83 11.80 13.74
C PHE A 225 10.61 12.92 12.72
N THR A 226 9.88 12.67 11.62
CA THR A 226 9.60 13.70 10.61
C THR A 226 8.11 13.86 10.30
N ASN A 227 7.81 14.93 9.57
CA ASN A 227 6.53 15.17 8.90
C ASN A 227 6.57 14.82 7.41
N GLU A 228 7.62 14.15 6.95
CA GLU A 228 7.69 13.66 5.56
C GLU A 228 6.57 12.66 5.30
N HIS A 229 6.32 12.43 4.02
CA HIS A 229 5.24 11.59 3.54
C HIS A 229 5.68 10.82 2.32
N VAL A 230 4.93 9.78 1.96
CA VAL A 230 5.22 8.97 0.78
C VAL A 230 4.56 9.63 -0.41
N ASP A 231 5.37 10.00 -1.39
CA ASP A 231 4.96 10.49 -2.71
C ASP A 231 6.00 9.99 -3.69
N LEU A 232 5.79 8.78 -4.19
CA LEU A 232 6.67 8.15 -5.15
C LEU A 232 6.08 8.30 -6.55
N SER A 233 6.92 8.31 -7.58
CA SER A 233 6.44 8.42 -8.96
C SER A 233 7.18 7.48 -9.90
N ILE A 234 6.50 7.09 -10.99
CA ILE A 234 7.14 6.55 -12.19
C ILE A 234 7.37 7.73 -13.14
N ASP A 235 8.62 8.16 -13.30
CA ASP A 235 8.96 9.33 -14.12
C ASP A 235 9.26 8.96 -15.57
N LYS A 236 9.95 7.82 -15.75
CA LYS A 236 10.41 7.38 -17.07
C LYS A 236 10.45 5.86 -17.13
N VAL A 237 9.94 5.32 -18.23
CA VAL A 237 10.08 3.90 -18.59
C VAL A 237 10.75 3.83 -19.94
N VAL A 238 11.92 3.20 -19.99
CA VAL A 238 12.62 2.86 -21.24
C VAL A 238 12.52 1.35 -21.40
N TRP A 239 11.81 0.93 -22.44
CA TRP A 239 11.72 -0.47 -22.82
C TRP A 239 12.77 -0.79 -23.88
N TYR A 240 13.46 -1.90 -23.70
CA TYR A 240 14.36 -2.45 -24.70
C TYR A 240 14.36 -3.97 -24.64
N THR A 241 14.58 -4.58 -25.80
CA THR A 241 14.82 -6.00 -25.97
C THR A 241 16.27 -6.21 -26.40
N ILE A 242 16.80 -7.40 -26.15
CA ILE A 242 18.04 -7.80 -26.80
C ILE A 242 17.69 -7.98 -28.29
N LYS A 243 18.24 -7.11 -29.14
CA LYS A 243 18.04 -7.21 -30.58
C LYS A 243 18.65 -8.52 -31.07
N ASP A 244 17.89 -9.26 -31.87
CA ASP A 244 18.44 -10.40 -32.58
C ASP A 244 19.45 -9.88 -33.61
N MET A 245 20.72 -10.23 -33.39
CA MET A 245 21.86 -9.95 -34.24
C MET A 245 21.96 -10.94 -35.41
N ASP A 246 21.01 -11.86 -35.57
CA ASP A 246 20.89 -12.68 -36.78
C ASP A 246 20.66 -11.77 -37.99
N PRO A 247 21.55 -11.77 -39.00
CA PRO A 247 21.41 -10.94 -40.18
C PRO A 247 20.07 -11.11 -40.91
N GLU A 248 19.46 -12.30 -40.87
CA GLU A 248 18.16 -12.57 -41.48
C GLU A 248 17.01 -11.92 -40.71
N ALA A 249 17.08 -11.95 -39.37
CA ALA A 249 16.11 -11.27 -38.51
C ALA A 249 16.25 -9.74 -38.59
N MET A 250 17.49 -9.24 -38.63
CA MET A 250 17.77 -7.80 -38.75
C MET A 250 17.27 -7.21 -40.07
N GLU A 251 17.49 -7.91 -41.20
CA GLU A 251 17.01 -7.45 -42.50
C GLU A 251 15.48 -7.39 -42.56
N LYS A 252 14.82 -8.42 -42.02
CA LYS A 252 13.36 -8.46 -41.90
C LYS A 252 12.82 -7.30 -41.05
N ALA A 253 13.43 -7.06 -39.89
CA ALA A 253 13.04 -5.96 -39.00
C ALA A 253 13.20 -4.59 -39.67
N ARG A 254 14.28 -4.38 -40.44
CA ARG A 254 14.47 -3.13 -41.19
C ARG A 254 13.40 -2.92 -42.26
N GLN A 255 13.02 -3.98 -42.97
CA GLN A 255 11.95 -3.91 -43.98
C GLN A 255 10.58 -3.59 -43.35
N GLU A 256 10.28 -4.16 -42.17
CA GLU A 256 9.06 -3.84 -41.42
C GLU A 256 9.06 -2.38 -40.93
N GLU A 257 10.20 -1.89 -40.41
CA GLU A 257 10.36 -0.49 -39.97
C GLU A 257 10.21 0.50 -41.14
N GLU A 258 10.82 0.22 -42.30
CA GLU A 258 10.64 1.03 -43.52
C GLU A 258 9.19 1.00 -44.03
N ALA A 259 8.45 -0.10 -43.84
CA ALA A 259 7.05 -0.20 -44.22
C ALA A 259 6.10 0.56 -43.26
N GLU A 260 6.49 0.73 -42.01
CA GLU A 260 5.76 1.51 -41.00
C GLU A 260 6.07 3.01 -41.04
N GLU A 261 7.17 3.43 -41.70
CA GLU A 261 7.47 4.85 -41.89
C GLU A 261 6.31 5.55 -42.61
N ALA A 262 5.80 6.62 -41.98
CA ALA A 262 4.68 7.39 -42.55
C ALA A 262 5.05 7.92 -43.95
N PRO A 263 4.23 7.69 -44.99
CA PRO A 263 4.57 8.07 -46.35
C PRO A 263 4.79 9.58 -46.42
N MET A 264 5.92 9.99 -47.00
CA MET A 264 6.20 11.41 -47.20
C MET A 264 5.14 11.99 -48.14
N ARG A 265 4.50 13.11 -47.75
CA ARG A 265 3.44 13.75 -48.56
C ARG A 265 3.86 14.09 -49.99
N ASN A 266 5.15 14.31 -50.22
CA ASN A 266 5.70 14.53 -51.57
C ASN A 266 5.74 13.23 -52.39
N TYR A 267 5.99 12.08 -51.76
CA TYR A 267 5.97 10.77 -52.41
C TYR A 267 4.57 10.45 -52.95
N GLU A 268 3.52 10.65 -52.14
CA GLU A 268 2.13 10.44 -52.58
C GLU A 268 1.72 11.36 -53.75
N ARG A 269 2.15 12.62 -53.74
CA ARG A 269 1.88 13.57 -54.84
C ARG A 269 2.64 13.19 -56.10
N ASN A 270 3.90 12.79 -55.95
CA ASN A 270 4.73 12.36 -57.07
C ASN A 270 4.14 11.13 -57.78
N LEU A 271 3.50 10.20 -57.06
CA LEU A 271 2.81 9.05 -57.67
C LEU A 271 1.67 9.46 -58.63
N GLY A 272 1.05 10.62 -58.43
CA GLY A 272 0.00 11.15 -59.32
C GLY A 272 0.52 12.12 -60.38
N ASP A 273 1.49 12.97 -60.02
CA ASP A 273 2.01 14.06 -60.86
C ASP A 273 3.13 13.61 -61.81
N ILE A 274 3.84 12.51 -61.49
CA ILE A 274 4.92 11.94 -62.29
C ILE A 274 4.43 10.62 -62.88
N PRO A 275 4.03 10.57 -64.17
CA PRO A 275 3.46 9.36 -64.78
C PRO A 275 4.47 8.22 -64.94
N GLU A 276 5.74 8.56 -65.15
CA GLU A 276 6.84 7.61 -65.37
C GLU A 276 8.18 8.32 -65.07
N THR A 277 9.03 7.66 -64.29
CA THR A 277 10.39 8.10 -63.96
C THR A 277 11.39 7.62 -65.03
N ARG A 278 12.59 8.22 -65.06
CA ARG A 278 13.63 7.79 -66.01
C ARG A 278 14.13 6.36 -65.75
N LEU A 279 14.15 5.93 -64.48
CA LEU A 279 14.55 4.57 -64.09
C LEU A 279 13.53 3.52 -64.56
N GLU A 280 12.23 3.88 -64.58
CA GLU A 280 11.17 3.02 -65.13
C GLU A 280 11.24 2.95 -66.66
N LYS A 281 11.53 4.08 -67.32
CA LYS A 281 11.59 4.16 -68.79
C LYS A 281 12.84 3.53 -69.40
N ASP A 282 13.97 3.60 -68.71
CA ASP A 282 15.24 3.04 -69.16
C ASP A 282 15.81 2.11 -68.09
N PRO A 283 15.51 0.80 -68.17
CA PRO A 283 15.99 -0.18 -67.20
C PRO A 283 17.52 -0.30 -67.14
N THR A 284 18.26 0.22 -68.13
CA THR A 284 19.74 0.21 -68.11
C THR A 284 20.32 1.18 -67.08
N LEU A 285 19.51 2.13 -66.61
CA LEU A 285 19.86 3.04 -65.52
C LEU A 285 19.74 2.37 -64.14
N ASN A 286 19.15 1.17 -64.05
CA ASN A 286 19.06 0.44 -62.79
C ASN A 286 20.40 -0.23 -62.45
N ASP A 287 21.07 0.30 -61.43
CA ASP A 287 22.30 -0.21 -60.82
C ASP A 287 22.05 -0.79 -59.42
N PHE A 288 23.13 -1.17 -58.74
CA PHE A 288 23.14 -1.66 -57.36
C PHE A 288 22.34 -0.79 -56.38
N TYR A 289 22.35 0.54 -56.52
CA TYR A 289 21.70 1.46 -55.58
C TYR A 289 20.20 1.62 -55.82
N THR A 290 19.74 1.24 -57.01
CA THR A 290 18.33 1.31 -57.44
C THR A 290 17.60 -0.03 -57.35
N ARG A 291 18.32 -1.11 -56.98
CA ARG A 291 17.78 -2.46 -56.78
C ARG A 291 17.80 -2.78 -55.28
N PRO A 292 16.68 -2.63 -54.57
CA PRO A 292 16.61 -2.85 -53.13
C PRO A 292 17.14 -4.23 -52.75
N GLU A 293 16.76 -5.28 -53.47
CA GLU A 293 17.20 -6.67 -53.23
C GLU A 293 18.72 -6.90 -53.30
N GLU A 294 19.45 -6.10 -54.10
CA GLU A 294 20.91 -6.20 -54.21
C GLU A 294 21.61 -5.31 -53.18
N ARG A 295 21.08 -4.12 -52.93
CA ARG A 295 21.62 -3.13 -51.98
C ARG A 295 21.52 -3.58 -50.53
N TYR A 296 20.43 -4.29 -50.23
CA TYR A 296 20.00 -4.65 -48.89
C TYR A 296 20.12 -6.16 -48.62
N GLY A 297 20.69 -6.90 -49.56
CA GLY A 297 20.95 -8.33 -49.39
C GLY A 297 22.00 -8.60 -48.30
N ILE A 298 21.72 -9.59 -47.46
CA ILE A 298 22.62 -10.06 -46.40
C ILE A 298 23.92 -10.58 -47.00
N THR A 299 25.04 -10.08 -46.50
CA THR A 299 26.39 -10.46 -46.92
C THR A 299 26.88 -11.71 -46.19
N ASP A 300 27.81 -12.43 -46.80
CA ASP A 300 28.47 -13.56 -46.14
C ASP A 300 29.36 -13.11 -44.96
N GLU A 301 29.87 -11.88 -45.00
CA GLU A 301 30.61 -11.26 -43.89
C GLU A 301 29.72 -11.08 -42.65
N GLU A 302 28.47 -10.65 -42.82
CA GLU A 302 27.50 -10.53 -41.73
C GLU A 302 27.14 -11.89 -41.11
N ARG A 303 26.99 -12.94 -41.94
CA ARG A 303 26.75 -14.31 -41.45
C ARG A 303 27.93 -14.85 -40.64
N HIS A 304 29.16 -14.60 -41.11
CA HIS A 304 30.37 -14.99 -40.39
C HIS A 304 30.52 -14.24 -39.07
N ALA A 305 30.30 -12.91 -39.07
CA ALA A 305 30.35 -12.11 -37.87
C ALA A 305 29.32 -12.55 -36.80
N PHE A 306 28.11 -12.94 -37.22
CA PHE A 306 27.10 -13.49 -36.32
C PHE A 306 27.51 -14.85 -35.72
N THR A 307 28.14 -15.70 -36.51
CA THR A 307 28.66 -17.00 -36.04
C THR A 307 29.75 -16.79 -34.99
N ASP A 308 30.72 -15.91 -35.27
CA ASP A 308 31.80 -15.58 -34.34
C ASP A 308 31.26 -14.95 -33.04
N PHE A 309 30.26 -14.08 -33.14
CA PHE A 309 29.56 -13.50 -31.99
C PHE A 309 28.93 -14.58 -31.12
N LYS A 310 28.18 -15.53 -31.72
CA LYS A 310 27.54 -16.63 -30.98
C LYS A 310 28.53 -17.53 -30.27
N ASP A 311 29.67 -17.80 -30.90
CA ASP A 311 30.73 -18.65 -30.35
C ASP A 311 31.49 -17.96 -29.21
N ALA A 312 31.53 -16.62 -29.19
CA ALA A 312 32.17 -15.84 -28.14
C ALA A 312 31.35 -15.73 -26.83
N LEU A 313 30.03 -15.98 -26.88
CA LEU A 313 29.15 -15.91 -25.71
C LEU A 313 29.35 -17.09 -24.76
N THR A 314 29.33 -16.82 -23.46
CA THR A 314 29.21 -17.85 -22.42
C THR A 314 27.83 -18.50 -22.45
N GLU A 315 27.67 -19.66 -21.81
CA GLU A 315 26.37 -20.35 -21.75
C GLU A 315 25.28 -19.50 -21.07
N GLU A 316 25.65 -18.67 -20.10
CA GLU A 316 24.76 -17.74 -19.41
C GLU A 316 24.33 -16.58 -20.33
N GLU A 317 25.26 -16.03 -21.10
CA GLU A 317 24.97 -14.98 -22.08
C GLU A 317 24.15 -15.51 -23.26
N LYS A 318 24.41 -16.73 -23.73
CA LYS A 318 23.56 -17.40 -24.73
C LYS A 318 22.14 -17.58 -24.20
N ALA A 319 21.98 -18.06 -22.97
CA ALA A 319 20.68 -18.23 -22.36
C ALA A 319 19.91 -16.90 -22.26
N MET A 320 20.59 -15.80 -21.93
CA MET A 320 20.00 -14.45 -21.90
C MET A 320 19.69 -13.91 -23.30
N TYR A 321 20.53 -14.17 -24.29
CA TYR A 321 20.32 -13.74 -25.67
C TYR A 321 19.10 -14.42 -26.29
N TYR A 322 18.91 -15.72 -26.05
CA TYR A 322 17.80 -16.50 -26.61
C TYR A 322 16.53 -16.52 -25.74
N SER A 323 16.52 -15.87 -24.58
CA SER A 323 15.36 -15.95 -23.67
C SER A 323 14.14 -15.18 -24.18
N GLY A 324 14.33 -14.16 -25.03
CA GLY A 324 13.27 -13.23 -25.41
C GLY A 324 12.82 -12.32 -24.26
N ASP A 325 13.62 -12.23 -23.20
CA ASP A 325 13.33 -11.39 -22.04
C ASP A 325 13.22 -9.92 -22.44
N GLN A 326 12.28 -9.24 -21.78
CA GLN A 326 12.03 -7.82 -21.91
C GLN A 326 12.72 -7.09 -20.77
N PHE A 327 13.35 -5.95 -21.08
CA PHE A 327 14.02 -5.12 -20.11
C PHE A 327 13.34 -3.76 -20.02
N TYR A 328 13.01 -3.36 -18.80
CA TYR A 328 12.42 -2.07 -18.50
C TYR A 328 13.33 -1.31 -17.55
N GLU A 329 13.99 -0.26 -18.04
CA GLU A 329 14.68 0.71 -17.19
C GLU A 329 13.64 1.73 -16.72
N ILE A 330 13.35 1.71 -15.42
CA ILE A 330 12.35 2.57 -14.80
C ILE A 330 13.04 3.54 -13.85
N THR A 331 12.75 4.83 -14.03
CA THR A 331 13.18 5.89 -13.12
C THR A 331 12.04 6.25 -12.18
N PHE A 332 12.34 6.24 -10.88
CA PHE A 332 11.43 6.63 -9.82
C PHE A 332 11.96 7.85 -9.08
N SER A 333 11.05 8.72 -8.66
CA SER A 333 11.39 9.81 -7.74
C SER A 333 10.58 9.72 -6.44
N ASN A 334 11.13 10.32 -5.39
CA ASN A 334 10.53 10.48 -4.08
C ASN A 334 10.38 11.98 -3.79
N HIS A 335 9.16 12.50 -3.95
CA HIS A 335 8.84 13.91 -3.76
C HIS A 335 8.49 14.23 -2.30
N GLY A 336 8.08 13.22 -1.53
CA GLY A 336 7.53 13.39 -0.20
C GLY A 336 8.55 13.28 0.94
N GLY A 337 9.76 12.81 0.62
CA GLY A 337 10.91 12.62 1.52
C GLY A 337 10.94 11.23 2.17
N LEU A 338 9.77 10.62 2.41
CA LEU A 338 9.68 9.35 3.10
C LEU A 338 9.96 8.19 2.14
N VAL A 339 11.13 7.58 2.28
CA VAL A 339 11.54 6.41 1.48
C VAL A 339 10.72 5.18 1.84
N MET A 340 10.33 4.40 0.84
CA MET A 340 9.57 3.15 0.97
C MET A 340 10.03 2.11 -0.07
N PRO A 341 9.76 0.81 0.14
CA PRO A 341 9.95 -0.21 -0.90
C PRO A 341 9.18 0.14 -2.19
N LEU A 342 9.72 -0.24 -3.35
CA LEU A 342 9.01 -0.12 -4.62
C LEU A 342 8.26 -1.41 -4.89
N ILE A 343 6.93 -1.36 -4.86
CA ILE A 343 6.04 -2.49 -5.19
C ILE A 343 5.56 -2.27 -6.62
N VAL A 344 6.17 -2.95 -7.58
CA VAL A 344 5.96 -2.70 -9.01
C VAL A 344 5.17 -3.85 -9.63
N LYS A 345 3.98 -3.57 -10.16
CA LYS A 345 3.15 -4.53 -10.87
C LYS A 345 3.27 -4.35 -12.37
N PHE A 346 3.62 -5.43 -13.07
CA PHE A 346 3.59 -5.51 -14.51
C PHE A 346 2.30 -6.22 -14.94
N ASP A 347 1.47 -5.54 -15.73
CA ASP A 347 0.36 -6.15 -16.46
C ASP A 347 0.81 -6.39 -17.89
N TYR A 348 0.73 -7.63 -18.37
CA TYR A 348 1.24 -8.05 -19.67
C TYR A 348 0.18 -7.99 -20.77
N VAL A 349 0.65 -7.96 -22.02
CA VAL A 349 -0.22 -7.95 -23.21
C VAL A 349 -1.11 -9.19 -23.28
N ASP A 350 -0.65 -10.34 -22.79
CA ASP A 350 -1.39 -11.60 -22.76
C ASP A 350 -2.47 -11.67 -21.65
N GLY A 351 -2.58 -10.63 -20.81
CA GLY A 351 -3.53 -10.54 -19.71
C GLY A 351 -3.05 -11.14 -18.38
N SER A 352 -1.85 -11.74 -18.34
CA SER A 352 -1.21 -12.13 -17.09
C SER A 352 -0.56 -10.94 -16.39
N SER A 353 -0.18 -11.10 -15.11
CA SER A 353 0.47 -10.05 -14.34
C SER A 353 1.46 -10.62 -13.34
N GLU A 354 2.49 -9.85 -13.00
CA GLU A 354 3.42 -10.15 -11.91
C GLU A 354 3.71 -8.93 -11.04
N ILE A 355 4.21 -9.17 -9.84
CA ILE A 355 4.56 -8.11 -8.88
C ILE A 355 5.97 -8.33 -8.38
N ILE A 356 6.81 -7.31 -8.54
CA ILE A 356 8.20 -7.29 -8.11
C ILE A 356 8.30 -6.34 -6.92
N HIS A 357 8.80 -6.85 -5.80
CA HIS A 357 9.07 -6.06 -4.59
C HIS A 357 10.55 -5.69 -4.55
N VAL A 358 10.83 -4.39 -4.50
CA VAL A 358 12.18 -3.86 -4.35
C VAL A 358 12.30 -3.25 -2.95
N PRO A 359 13.25 -3.73 -2.12
CA PRO A 359 13.44 -3.21 -0.76
C PRO A 359 13.79 -1.71 -0.74
N ALA A 360 13.49 -1.04 0.37
CA ALA A 360 13.73 0.40 0.56
C ALA A 360 15.22 0.79 0.46
N GLU A 361 16.12 -0.18 0.56
CA GLU A 361 17.57 0.00 0.40
C GLU A 361 17.98 0.52 -0.97
N ILE A 362 17.08 0.46 -1.97
CA ILE A 362 17.34 1.08 -3.27
C ILE A 362 17.65 2.58 -3.16
N TRP A 363 17.10 3.24 -2.14
CA TRP A 363 17.28 4.68 -1.88
C TRP A 363 18.60 5.03 -1.17
N LYS A 364 19.45 4.04 -0.80
CA LYS A 364 20.67 4.26 0.00
C LYS A 364 21.67 5.24 -0.61
N LYS A 365 21.81 5.25 -1.94
CA LYS A 365 22.76 6.13 -2.65
C LYS A 365 22.16 7.47 -3.02
N ASN A 366 20.86 7.49 -3.31
CA ASN A 366 20.09 8.67 -3.65
C ASN A 366 18.65 8.46 -3.18
N HIS A 367 18.18 9.31 -2.28
CA HIS A 367 16.84 9.22 -1.69
C HIS A 367 15.80 10.02 -2.46
N GLU A 368 16.20 10.83 -3.45
CA GLU A 368 15.33 11.64 -4.29
C GLU A 368 14.96 10.92 -5.58
N THR A 369 15.92 10.27 -6.26
CA THR A 369 15.70 9.61 -7.55
C THR A 369 16.53 8.35 -7.68
N VAL A 370 15.90 7.27 -8.18
CA VAL A 370 16.56 5.98 -8.46
C VAL A 370 16.13 5.45 -9.81
N THR A 371 17.07 4.79 -10.52
CA THR A 371 16.77 4.09 -11.77
C THR A 371 17.09 2.60 -11.57
N LYS A 372 16.15 1.74 -11.96
CA LYS A 372 16.29 0.28 -11.86
C LYS A 372 15.86 -0.39 -13.15
N VAL A 373 16.66 -1.36 -13.58
CA VAL A 373 16.30 -2.27 -14.67
C VAL A 373 15.52 -3.45 -14.10
N PHE A 374 14.35 -3.72 -14.69
CA PHE A 374 13.53 -4.90 -14.45
C PHE A 374 13.66 -5.83 -15.64
N LYS A 375 13.90 -7.10 -15.35
CA LYS A 375 13.94 -8.18 -16.33
C LYS A 375 12.65 -8.98 -16.18
N VAL A 376 11.88 -9.09 -17.25
CA VAL A 376 10.59 -9.79 -17.28
C VAL A 376 10.46 -10.63 -18.54
N GLU A 377 9.74 -11.74 -18.50
CA GLU A 377 9.64 -12.66 -19.65
C GLU A 377 8.71 -12.15 -20.77
N LYS A 378 7.85 -11.17 -20.47
CA LYS A 378 6.73 -10.77 -21.34
C LYS A 378 6.64 -9.26 -21.49
N GLU A 379 6.12 -8.82 -22.64
CA GLU A 379 5.91 -7.39 -22.89
C GLU A 379 4.82 -6.82 -21.99
N ALA A 380 5.18 -5.76 -21.26
CA ALA A 380 4.32 -5.02 -20.36
C ALA A 380 3.36 -4.12 -21.15
N LYS A 381 2.06 -4.34 -20.93
CA LYS A 381 0.98 -3.45 -21.36
C LYS A 381 0.86 -2.23 -20.44
N ALA A 382 1.05 -2.43 -19.14
CA ALA A 382 1.01 -1.37 -18.14
C ALA A 382 1.89 -1.72 -16.93
N ILE A 383 2.42 -0.69 -16.28
CA ILE A 383 3.25 -0.82 -15.08
C ILE A 383 2.65 0.09 -14.00
N TYR A 384 2.47 -0.44 -12.80
CA TYR A 384 1.90 0.28 -11.66
C TYR A 384 2.86 0.25 -10.48
N LEU A 385 2.98 1.40 -9.79
CA LEU A 385 3.63 1.52 -8.50
C LEU A 385 2.59 1.47 -7.38
N ASP A 386 2.89 0.71 -6.33
CA ASP A 386 2.03 0.50 -5.17
C ASP A 386 0.56 0.11 -5.52
N PRO A 387 0.37 -0.97 -6.32
CA PRO A 387 -0.96 -1.35 -6.83
C PRO A 387 -1.98 -1.67 -5.72
N TYR A 388 -1.50 -1.98 -4.52
CA TYR A 388 -2.31 -2.36 -3.36
C TYR A 388 -2.42 -1.24 -2.32
N GLN A 389 -1.81 -0.07 -2.56
CA GLN A 389 -1.79 1.08 -1.64
C GLN A 389 -1.23 0.70 -0.27
N GLU A 390 -0.14 -0.06 -0.26
CA GLU A 390 0.52 -0.57 0.94
C GLU A 390 1.47 0.46 1.57
N THR A 391 1.89 1.48 0.83
CA THR A 391 2.93 2.41 1.29
C THR A 391 2.39 3.72 1.86
N ALA A 392 1.08 3.97 1.75
CA ALA A 392 0.43 5.25 2.04
C ALA A 392 0.89 6.41 1.14
N ASP A 393 1.15 6.12 -0.13
CA ASP A 393 1.43 7.13 -1.16
C ASP A 393 0.27 8.15 -1.26
N VAL A 394 0.62 9.44 -1.23
CA VAL A 394 -0.37 10.54 -1.24
C VAL A 394 -0.79 10.98 -2.64
N ASP A 395 -0.09 10.52 -3.67
CA ASP A 395 -0.46 10.77 -5.06
C ASP A 395 -0.40 9.47 -5.85
N MET A 396 -1.57 8.95 -6.24
CA MET A 396 -1.63 7.75 -7.08
C MET A 396 -1.65 8.09 -8.59
N ASN A 397 -1.67 9.37 -8.97
CA ASN A 397 -1.81 9.77 -10.38
C ASN A 397 -0.50 9.65 -11.17
N ASN A 398 0.64 9.63 -10.47
CA ASN A 398 1.99 9.48 -11.00
C ASN A 398 2.52 8.04 -10.84
N ASN A 399 1.66 7.09 -10.45
CA ASN A 399 2.00 5.69 -10.16
C ASN A 399 1.69 4.72 -11.29
N ALA A 400 1.52 5.20 -12.52
CA ALA A 400 1.20 4.35 -13.66
C ALA A 400 1.94 4.75 -14.94
N TRP A 401 2.37 3.74 -15.69
CA TRP A 401 2.84 3.86 -17.07
C TRP A 401 2.04 2.91 -17.98
N PRO A 402 1.51 3.39 -19.13
CA PRO A 402 1.37 4.80 -19.50
C PRO A 402 0.52 5.57 -18.49
N SER A 403 0.71 6.89 -18.39
CA SER A 403 0.03 7.70 -17.37
C SER A 403 -1.49 7.61 -17.49
N ILE A 404 -2.15 7.28 -16.37
CA ILE A 404 -3.60 7.17 -16.27
C ILE A 404 -4.13 8.39 -15.51
N SER A 405 -5.00 9.18 -16.12
CA SER A 405 -5.70 10.25 -15.42
C SER A 405 -6.88 9.67 -14.64
N TYR A 406 -6.82 9.65 -13.31
CA TYR A 406 -8.01 9.40 -12.50
C TYR A 406 -8.98 10.60 -12.56
N PRO A 407 -10.31 10.37 -12.58
CA PRO A 407 -11.28 11.46 -12.51
C PRO A 407 -11.09 12.24 -11.20
N SER A 408 -11.11 13.57 -11.28
CA SER A 408 -10.83 14.45 -10.14
C SER A 408 -11.84 14.24 -8.99
N ARG A 409 -11.41 14.47 -7.74
CA ARG A 409 -12.27 14.40 -6.53
C ARG A 409 -13.57 15.21 -6.67
N PHE A 410 -13.62 16.25 -7.51
CA PHE A 410 -14.82 17.05 -7.77
C PHE A 410 -15.95 16.26 -8.46
N GLU A 411 -15.62 15.29 -9.31
CA GLU A 411 -16.62 14.45 -9.99
C GLU A 411 -17.22 13.40 -9.06
N LEU A 412 -16.39 12.80 -8.19
CA LEU A 412 -16.82 11.87 -7.13
C LEU A 412 -17.63 12.57 -6.03
N PHE A 413 -17.32 13.83 -5.71
CA PHE A 413 -18.01 14.60 -4.68
C PHE A 413 -19.49 14.87 -5.03
N LYS A 414 -19.82 15.05 -6.32
CA LYS A 414 -21.22 15.17 -6.77
C LYS A 414 -22.02 13.87 -6.65
N GLN A 415 -21.36 12.71 -6.65
CA GLN A 415 -22.05 11.41 -6.47
C GLN A 415 -22.34 11.09 -4.99
N ASN A 416 -21.54 11.60 -4.04
CA ASN A 416 -21.60 11.16 -2.64
C ASN A 416 -22.30 12.13 -1.65
N TYR A 417 -22.89 13.23 -2.12
CA TYR A 417 -23.52 14.22 -1.22
C TYR A 417 -24.89 13.79 -0.64
N ALA A 418 -25.37 12.58 -0.93
CA ALA A 418 -26.61 12.04 -0.38
C ALA A 418 -26.36 11.14 0.83
N GLY A 419 -25.93 11.67 1.98
CA GLY A 419 -25.83 10.83 3.18
C GLY A 419 -25.39 11.44 4.51
N TRP A 420 -24.77 12.61 4.51
CA TRP A 420 -24.30 13.24 5.75
C TRP A 420 -25.35 14.19 6.34
N GLY A 421 -26.41 13.59 6.87
CA GLY A 421 -27.44 14.27 7.66
C GLY A 421 -27.92 13.34 8.77
N GLY A 422 -27.29 13.44 9.94
CA GLY A 422 -27.72 12.74 11.15
C GLY A 422 -29.12 13.19 11.55
N GLY A 423 -30.10 12.29 11.44
CA GLY A 423 -31.51 12.55 11.78
C GLY A 423 -32.49 11.57 11.12
N GLY A 424 -32.08 10.85 10.07
CA GLY A 424 -32.91 9.84 9.41
C GLY A 424 -32.90 8.46 10.08
N PRO A 425 -33.89 7.60 9.79
CA PRO A 425 -33.95 6.22 10.30
C PRO A 425 -32.72 5.41 9.87
N ASN A 426 -32.21 4.58 10.76
CA ASN A 426 -31.08 3.67 10.44
C ASN A 426 -31.53 2.55 9.47
N GLU A 427 -30.59 1.82 8.89
CA GLU A 427 -30.90 0.77 7.90
C GLU A 427 -31.81 -0.34 8.44
N MET A 428 -31.66 -0.72 9.72
CA MET A 428 -32.56 -1.69 10.34
C MET A 428 -33.99 -1.12 10.48
N GLN A 429 -34.13 0.16 10.80
CA GLN A 429 -35.43 0.85 10.84
C GLN A 429 -36.06 0.97 9.46
N LYS A 430 -35.25 1.32 8.44
CA LYS A 430 -35.70 1.34 7.04
C LYS A 430 -36.20 -0.03 6.58
N LYS A 431 -35.65 -1.11 7.13
CA LYS A 431 -36.05 -2.50 6.88
C LYS A 431 -37.13 -3.02 7.83
N GLY A 432 -37.64 -2.20 8.76
CA GLY A 432 -38.70 -2.59 9.71
C GLY A 432 -38.28 -3.63 10.75
N LEU A 433 -36.98 -3.73 11.07
CA LEU A 433 -36.42 -4.76 11.96
C LEU A 433 -36.44 -4.39 13.46
N GLY A 434 -37.11 -3.30 13.84
CA GLY A 434 -37.23 -2.89 15.25
C GLY A 434 -38.27 -3.71 16.01
N LYS A 435 -38.17 -3.70 17.35
CA LYS A 435 -39.25 -4.22 18.19
C LYS A 435 -40.51 -3.40 17.89
N LYS A 436 -41.58 -4.06 17.41
CA LYS A 436 -42.91 -3.44 17.37
C LYS A 436 -43.23 -2.96 18.80
N LYS A 437 -43.66 -1.71 18.95
CA LYS A 437 -44.24 -1.27 20.23
C LYS A 437 -45.39 -2.21 20.55
N GLU A 438 -45.22 -3.05 21.57
CA GLU A 438 -46.35 -3.70 22.21
C GLU A 438 -47.14 -2.58 22.91
N GLY A 439 -48.36 -2.30 22.43
CA GLY A 439 -49.31 -1.39 23.07
C GLY A 439 -49.79 -0.22 22.21
N GLU A 440 -50.62 -0.51 21.21
CA GLU A 440 -51.84 0.27 20.89
C GLU A 440 -52.96 -0.75 20.67
N GLU A 441 -53.44 -1.34 21.77
CA GLU A 441 -54.85 -1.70 22.03
C GLU A 441 -55.07 -1.87 23.54
#